data_AF-A0A4S8KQK5-F1
#
_entry.id   AF-A0A4S8KQK5-F1
#
_cell.length_a   1.000
_cell.length_b   1.000
_cell.length_c   1.000
_cell.angle_alpha   90.00
_cell.angle_beta   90.00
_cell.angle_gamma   90.00
#
_symmetry.space_group_name_H-M   'P 1'
#
loop_
_entity.id
_entity.type
_entity.pdbx_description
1 polymer ?
#
loop_
_entity_poly.entity_id
_entity_poly.type
_entity_poly.pdbx_seq_one_letter_code
_entity_poly.pdbx_strand_id
1 'polypeptide(L)'
;METPAINQSNYNTETTERLHIDFAKDAYRASNHKDEYAQMTLWLERREKKTIPSSAFSLPMLSGIRFDFPGAKRTLIDMQCPFRQKFTHNPSVKSVSFEKLEDSSDRGYGAVNFRSALAQFVVQYRHAGSHLTQLQMKEYVSIIVFPFLTVPVWHQIKFVNDDLHGKGTLDTVSAHPRRYNSDGELLQRSQFDPVLIKVKEVSAEDQSPLAGVRIGRIRVNFSIPEAKLDTLFPANARPPKHLAYVRWYTNFTEHERF
;
A
#
# COMPACT_ATOMS: atom_id res chain seq x y z
N MET A 1 -37.60 -29.98 -35.19
CA MET A 1 -36.19 -29.58 -35.10
C MET A 1 -36.13 -28.11 -35.45
N GLU A 2 -35.86 -27.23 -34.48
CA GLU A 2 -35.32 -25.89 -34.72
C GLU A 2 -34.87 -25.32 -33.38
N THR A 3 -33.55 -25.21 -33.22
CA THR A 3 -32.86 -24.59 -32.09
C THR A 3 -32.81 -23.08 -32.29
N PRO A 4 -33.16 -22.23 -31.31
CA PRO A 4 -32.89 -20.81 -31.43
C PRO A 4 -31.40 -20.54 -31.22
N ALA A 5 -30.81 -19.84 -32.18
CA ALA A 5 -29.42 -19.40 -32.16
C ALA A 5 -29.12 -18.52 -30.94
N ILE A 6 -28.01 -18.82 -30.29
CA ILE A 6 -27.39 -18.00 -29.24
C ILE A 6 -26.86 -16.74 -29.93
N ASN A 7 -27.47 -15.58 -29.65
CA ASN A 7 -26.93 -14.29 -30.06
C ASN A 7 -25.57 -14.08 -29.38
N GLN A 8 -24.52 -14.15 -30.19
CA GLN A 8 -23.16 -13.81 -29.81
C GLN A 8 -23.09 -12.36 -29.33
N SER A 9 -22.33 -12.19 -28.25
CA SER A 9 -21.93 -10.95 -27.59
C SER A 9 -21.68 -9.74 -28.51
N ASN A 10 -22.55 -8.72 -28.41
CA ASN A 10 -22.25 -7.37 -28.88
C ASN A 10 -21.26 -6.69 -27.91
N TYR A 11 -19.97 -6.99 -28.03
CA TYR A 11 -18.91 -6.13 -27.49
C TYR A 11 -18.75 -4.95 -28.45
N ASN A 12 -19.38 -3.81 -28.13
CA ASN A 12 -19.38 -2.62 -28.96
C ASN A 12 -18.02 -1.89 -28.87
N THR A 13 -17.11 -2.12 -29.82
CA THR A 13 -15.75 -1.52 -29.87
C THR A 13 -15.76 -0.02 -30.14
N GLU A 14 -16.87 0.52 -30.65
CA GLU A 14 -17.07 1.95 -30.88
C GLU A 14 -16.85 2.79 -29.62
N THR A 15 -17.14 2.22 -28.45
CA THR A 15 -17.03 2.92 -27.16
C THR A 15 -15.56 3.12 -26.77
N THR A 16 -14.73 2.10 -26.96
CA THR A 16 -13.29 2.18 -26.69
C THR A 16 -12.57 3.07 -27.70
N GLU A 17 -12.99 3.02 -28.98
CA GLU A 17 -12.42 3.88 -30.02
C GLU A 17 -12.71 5.37 -29.79
N ARG A 18 -13.95 5.72 -29.43
CA ARG A 18 -14.30 7.10 -29.06
C ARG A 18 -13.51 7.61 -27.87
N LEU A 19 -13.30 6.76 -26.87
CA LEU A 19 -12.51 7.09 -25.69
C LEU A 19 -11.06 7.43 -26.04
N HIS A 20 -10.41 6.65 -26.91
CA HIS A 20 -9.04 6.94 -27.37
C HIS A 20 -8.96 8.23 -28.19
N ILE A 21 -9.97 8.54 -29.00
CA ILE A 21 -10.06 9.77 -29.79
C ILE A 21 -10.22 11.00 -28.88
N ASP A 22 -11.09 10.92 -27.87
CA ASP A 22 -11.34 12.02 -26.95
C ASP A 22 -10.12 12.29 -26.06
N PHE A 23 -9.42 11.24 -25.61
CA PHE A 23 -8.16 11.41 -24.88
C PHE A 23 -7.08 12.10 -25.71
N ALA A 24 -6.95 11.74 -26.99
CA ALA A 24 -6.00 12.41 -27.89
C ALA A 24 -6.36 13.89 -28.09
N LYS A 25 -7.64 14.20 -28.27
CA LYS A 25 -8.12 15.59 -28.45
C LYS A 25 -7.91 16.45 -27.20
N ASP A 26 -8.22 15.94 -26.02
CA ASP A 26 -8.03 16.66 -24.77
C ASP A 26 -6.54 16.88 -24.47
N ALA A 27 -5.71 15.87 -24.70
CA ALA A 27 -4.26 15.98 -24.53
C ALA A 27 -3.67 17.03 -25.48
N TYR A 28 -4.15 17.06 -26.73
CA TYR A 28 -3.74 18.03 -27.74
C TYR A 28 -4.12 19.46 -27.35
N ARG A 29 -5.37 19.68 -26.93
CA ARG A 29 -5.89 21.00 -26.49
C ARG A 29 -5.17 21.55 -25.25
N ALA A 30 -4.64 20.67 -24.41
CA ALA A 30 -3.90 21.06 -23.21
C ALA A 30 -2.40 21.31 -23.46
N SER A 31 -1.94 21.09 -24.69
CA SER A 31 -0.56 21.36 -25.10
C SER A 31 -0.42 22.80 -25.60
N ASN A 32 0.79 23.34 -25.59
CA ASN A 32 1.09 24.64 -26.20
C ASN A 32 1.44 24.50 -27.70
N HIS A 33 1.03 23.40 -28.35
CA HIS A 33 1.25 23.10 -29.77
C HIS A 33 2.72 23.13 -30.24
N LYS A 34 3.64 22.86 -29.30
CA LYS A 34 5.10 22.75 -29.54
C LYS A 34 5.61 21.52 -28.80
N ASP A 35 6.29 20.61 -29.48
CA ASP A 35 6.61 19.27 -28.96
C ASP A 35 5.37 18.53 -28.40
N GLU A 36 4.31 18.53 -29.20
CA GLU A 36 2.97 18.04 -28.85
C GLU A 36 3.00 16.62 -28.30
N TYR A 37 3.76 15.70 -28.91
CA TYR A 37 3.81 14.31 -28.49
C TYR A 37 4.33 14.13 -27.04
N ALA A 38 5.40 14.84 -26.67
CA ALA A 38 5.95 14.79 -25.33
C ALA A 38 5.00 15.43 -24.31
N GLN A 39 4.34 16.53 -24.69
CA GLN A 39 3.36 17.22 -23.84
C GLN A 39 2.08 16.41 -23.65
N MET A 40 1.57 15.78 -24.71
CA MET A 40 0.40 14.91 -24.67
C MET A 40 0.67 13.68 -23.79
N THR A 41 1.84 13.05 -23.94
CA THR A 41 2.25 11.90 -23.11
C THR A 41 2.37 12.31 -21.64
N LEU A 42 3.05 13.44 -21.37
CA LEU A 42 3.19 13.95 -20.01
C LEU A 42 1.85 14.39 -19.41
N TRP A 43 0.94 14.93 -20.22
CA TRP A 43 -0.40 15.31 -19.79
C TRP A 43 -1.23 14.06 -19.46
N LEU A 44 -1.14 13.00 -20.25
CA LEU A 44 -1.77 11.70 -19.97
C LEU A 44 -1.19 11.07 -18.69
N GLU A 45 0.13 11.02 -18.54
CA GLU A 45 0.78 10.52 -17.33
C GLU A 45 0.38 11.32 -16.08
N ARG A 46 0.31 12.65 -16.19
CA ARG A 46 -0.14 13.53 -15.09
C ARG A 46 -1.62 13.32 -14.79
N ARG A 47 -2.46 13.11 -15.80
CA ARG A 47 -3.89 12.87 -15.63
C ARG A 47 -4.15 11.50 -15.03
N GLU A 48 -3.43 10.46 -15.44
CA GLU A 48 -3.44 9.14 -14.78
C GLU A 48 -2.96 9.27 -13.33
N LYS A 49 -1.81 9.92 -13.08
CA LYS A 49 -1.30 10.17 -11.72
C LYS A 49 -2.19 11.07 -10.86
N LYS A 50 -3.04 11.93 -11.45
CA LYS A 50 -4.07 12.73 -10.77
C LYS A 50 -5.40 12.01 -10.60
N THR A 51 -5.64 10.95 -11.37
CA THR A 51 -6.80 10.07 -11.21
C THR A 51 -6.50 8.98 -10.16
N ILE A 52 -5.25 8.53 -10.09
CA ILE A 52 -4.74 7.55 -9.12
C ILE A 52 -4.69 8.02 -7.64
N PRO A 53 -4.53 9.30 -7.24
CA PRO A 53 -4.40 9.69 -5.83
C PRO A 53 -5.76 9.83 -5.13
N SER A 54 -6.88 9.44 -5.76
CA SER A 54 -8.18 9.32 -5.10
C SER A 54 -8.62 7.86 -4.86
N SER A 55 -7.85 6.87 -5.34
CA SER A 55 -8.20 5.45 -5.20
C SER A 55 -7.92 4.85 -3.80
N ALA A 56 -7.31 5.63 -2.89
CA ALA A 56 -7.13 5.24 -1.49
C ALA A 56 -8.18 5.87 -0.54
N PHE A 57 -9.08 6.72 -1.04
CA PHE A 57 -10.07 7.39 -0.21
C PHE A 57 -11.43 7.43 -0.89
N SER A 58 -12.34 6.63 -0.36
CA SER A 58 -13.76 6.98 -0.32
C SER A 58 -13.89 8.40 0.24
N LEU A 59 -14.10 9.38 -0.63
CA LEU A 59 -14.60 10.71 -0.30
C LEU A 59 -16.13 10.63 -0.25
N PRO A 60 -16.80 10.66 0.92
CA PRO A 60 -18.24 10.86 0.97
C PRO A 60 -18.52 12.37 1.04
N MET A 61 -18.20 13.12 -0.01
CA MET A 61 -18.92 14.37 -0.37
C MET A 61 -18.27 15.05 -1.58
N LEU A 62 -18.77 14.68 -2.76
CA LEU A 62 -19.27 15.67 -3.71
C LEU A 62 -20.43 14.98 -4.42
N SER A 63 -21.58 14.99 -3.75
CA SER A 63 -22.87 14.71 -4.39
C SER A 63 -23.00 15.64 -5.59
N GLY A 64 -22.72 15.12 -6.79
CA GLY A 64 -23.02 15.81 -8.05
C GLY A 64 -21.97 15.72 -9.14
N ILE A 65 -20.70 15.40 -8.87
CA ILE A 65 -19.73 15.22 -9.97
C ILE A 65 -19.73 13.75 -10.40
N ARG A 66 -20.67 13.43 -11.29
CA ARG A 66 -20.47 12.32 -12.21
C ARG A 66 -19.29 12.66 -13.11
N PHE A 67 -18.24 11.85 -13.09
CA PHE A 67 -17.30 11.83 -14.22
C PHE A 67 -17.95 11.02 -15.34
N ASP A 68 -18.97 11.62 -15.97
CA ASP A 68 -19.71 11.04 -17.09
C ASP A 68 -18.80 11.04 -18.32
N PHE A 69 -18.04 9.95 -18.51
CA PHE A 69 -17.56 9.57 -19.83
C PHE A 69 -18.59 8.62 -20.45
N PRO A 70 -19.04 8.84 -21.70
CA PRO A 70 -19.89 7.88 -22.39
C PRO A 70 -19.10 6.57 -22.58
N GLY A 71 -19.39 5.56 -21.74
CA GLY A 71 -18.74 4.25 -21.80
C GLY A 71 -17.97 3.83 -20.55
N ALA A 72 -17.68 4.73 -19.61
CA ALA A 72 -17.05 4.37 -18.35
C ALA A 72 -18.10 3.80 -17.39
N LYS A 73 -18.27 2.47 -17.40
CA LYS A 73 -18.99 1.75 -16.33
C LYS A 73 -18.10 1.67 -15.07
N ARG A 74 -17.70 2.82 -14.52
CA ARG A 74 -17.06 2.90 -13.21
C ARG A 74 -18.04 3.55 -12.24
N THR A 75 -18.67 2.74 -11.42
CA THR A 75 -19.51 3.16 -10.31
C THR A 75 -18.64 3.46 -9.08
N LEU A 76 -19.12 4.27 -8.14
CA LEU A 76 -18.45 4.51 -6.85
C LEU A 76 -18.20 3.21 -6.05
N ILE A 77 -18.94 2.15 -6.35
CA ILE A 77 -18.79 0.80 -5.78
C ILE A 77 -17.49 0.17 -6.29
N ASP A 78 -17.07 0.49 -7.52
CA ASP A 78 -15.79 0.10 -8.11
C ASP A 78 -14.58 0.79 -7.45
N MET A 79 -14.80 1.67 -6.47
CA MET A 79 -13.72 2.33 -5.70
C MET A 79 -13.75 1.92 -4.21
N GLN A 80 -14.68 1.04 -3.80
CA GLN A 80 -14.83 0.55 -2.43
C GLN A 80 -14.31 -0.87 -2.23
N CYS A 81 -13.78 -1.52 -3.27
CA CYS A 81 -13.30 -2.88 -3.12
C CYS A 81 -12.09 -2.95 -2.17
N PRO A 82 -12.12 -3.84 -1.16
CA PRO A 82 -10.98 -4.05 -0.29
C PRO A 82 -9.82 -4.58 -1.13
N PHE A 83 -8.78 -3.78 -1.32
CA PHE A 83 -7.56 -4.21 -2.00
C PHE A 83 -7.02 -5.47 -1.31
N ARG A 84 -6.96 -6.59 -2.04
CA ARG A 84 -6.37 -7.82 -1.51
C ARG A 84 -4.85 -7.71 -1.61
N GLN A 85 -4.20 -7.71 -0.45
CA GLN A 85 -2.74 -7.76 -0.38
C GLN A 85 -2.26 -9.13 -0.86
N LYS A 86 -1.46 -9.14 -1.92
CA LYS A 86 -0.75 -10.31 -2.43
C LYS A 86 0.74 -10.11 -2.23
N PHE A 87 1.34 -10.99 -1.44
CA PHE A 87 2.79 -11.11 -1.30
C PHE A 87 3.33 -12.14 -2.29
N THR A 88 4.59 -12.00 -2.71
CA THR A 88 5.26 -13.10 -3.40
C THR A 88 5.35 -14.30 -2.46
N HIS A 89 5.14 -15.52 -2.99
CA HIS A 89 5.13 -16.73 -2.17
C HIS A 89 6.43 -16.90 -1.36
N ASN A 90 7.56 -16.53 -1.98
CA ASN A 90 8.88 -16.58 -1.35
C ASN A 90 9.33 -15.18 -0.91
N PRO A 91 10.00 -15.06 0.24
CA PRO A 91 10.59 -13.81 0.68
C PRO A 91 11.71 -13.38 -0.27
N SER A 92 11.83 -12.07 -0.48
CA SER A 92 12.92 -11.47 -1.26
C SER A 92 14.28 -11.70 -0.62
N VAL A 93 14.31 -11.77 0.72
CA VAL A 93 15.48 -12.19 1.50
C VAL A 93 15.02 -13.14 2.61
N LYS A 94 15.56 -14.37 2.62
CA LYS A 94 15.11 -15.43 3.53
C LYS A 94 15.45 -15.17 5.00
N SER A 95 16.53 -14.44 5.28
CA SER A 95 17.02 -14.20 6.63
C SER A 95 17.74 -12.85 6.68
N VAL A 96 17.17 -11.88 7.39
CA VAL A 96 17.78 -10.57 7.64
C VAL A 96 17.89 -10.40 9.15
N SER A 97 19.09 -10.07 9.65
CA SER A 97 19.32 -9.84 11.08
C SER A 97 18.71 -8.53 11.57
N PHE A 98 18.35 -8.47 12.85
CA PHE A 98 17.85 -7.23 13.48
C PHE A 98 18.83 -6.08 13.35
N GLU A 99 20.13 -6.33 13.50
CA GLU A 99 21.18 -5.34 13.27
C GLU A 99 21.10 -4.74 11.87
N LYS A 100 20.84 -5.58 10.86
CA LYS A 100 20.73 -5.12 9.47
C LYS A 100 19.43 -4.37 9.18
N LEU A 101 18.35 -4.69 9.90
CA LEU A 101 17.09 -3.96 9.83
C LEU A 101 17.21 -2.57 10.46
N GLU A 102 17.90 -2.48 11.60
CA GLU A 102 18.11 -1.24 12.36
C GLU A 102 19.19 -0.34 11.74
N ASP A 103 20.09 -0.89 10.93
CA ASP A 103 21.09 -0.16 10.15
C ASP A 103 20.41 0.97 9.35
N SER A 104 20.83 2.21 9.66
CA SER A 104 20.32 3.44 9.04
C SER A 104 21.18 3.90 7.86
N SER A 105 22.24 3.16 7.52
CA SER A 105 23.07 3.41 6.36
C SER A 105 22.32 3.14 5.04
N ASP A 106 22.87 3.58 3.92
CA ASP A 106 22.28 3.38 2.57
C ASP A 106 21.99 1.90 2.21
N ARG A 107 22.72 0.97 2.85
CA ARG A 107 22.57 -0.48 2.68
C ARG A 107 21.59 -1.12 3.67
N GLY A 108 21.14 -0.37 4.67
CA GLY A 108 20.25 -0.84 5.74
C GLY A 108 18.79 -0.45 5.50
N TYR A 109 17.88 -1.09 6.23
CA TYR A 109 16.44 -0.82 6.05
C TYR A 109 15.98 0.45 6.79
N GLY A 110 16.74 0.94 7.75
CA GLY A 110 16.41 2.13 8.55
C GLY A 110 15.18 1.92 9.46
N ALA A 111 14.94 0.68 9.89
CA ALA A 111 13.91 0.35 10.87
C ALA A 111 14.45 0.58 12.29
N VAL A 112 14.54 1.85 12.68
CA VAL A 112 15.09 2.27 13.98
C VAL A 112 14.35 1.60 15.13
N ASN A 113 15.07 1.00 16.09
CA ASN A 113 14.50 0.31 17.25
C ASN A 113 13.51 -0.81 16.88
N PHE A 114 13.77 -1.53 15.78
CA PHE A 114 12.93 -2.62 15.31
C PHE A 114 12.64 -3.64 16.42
N ARG A 115 13.65 -4.03 17.21
CA ARG A 115 13.49 -4.99 18.30
C ARG A 115 12.47 -4.53 19.34
N SER A 116 12.59 -3.28 19.77
CA SER A 116 11.68 -2.68 20.75
C SER A 116 10.26 -2.53 20.19
N ALA A 117 10.13 -2.12 18.92
CA ALA A 117 8.83 -2.01 18.26
C ALA A 117 8.14 -3.37 18.08
N LEU A 118 8.89 -4.42 17.74
CA LEU A 118 8.36 -5.77 17.67
C LEU A 118 7.92 -6.27 19.04
N ALA A 119 8.69 -5.98 20.10
CA ALA A 119 8.31 -6.35 21.46
C ALA A 119 7.02 -5.63 21.89
N GLN A 120 6.91 -4.34 21.58
CA GLN A 120 5.68 -3.58 21.81
C GLN A 120 4.47 -4.18 21.10
N PHE A 121 4.63 -4.59 19.84
CA PHE A 121 3.58 -5.29 19.10
C PHE A 121 3.16 -6.60 19.77
N VAL A 122 4.13 -7.42 20.21
CA VAL A 122 3.84 -8.68 20.91
C VAL A 122 3.08 -8.42 22.21
N VAL A 123 3.48 -7.44 23.03
CA VAL A 123 2.75 -7.06 24.26
C VAL A 123 1.33 -6.62 23.93
N GLN A 124 1.16 -5.69 22.97
CA GLN A 124 -0.16 -5.21 22.57
C GLN A 124 -1.07 -6.33 22.09
N TYR A 125 -0.51 -7.28 21.35
CA TYR A 125 -1.26 -8.42 20.83
C TYR A 125 -1.65 -9.41 21.93
N ARG A 126 -0.75 -9.70 22.88
CA ARG A 126 -1.03 -10.57 24.05
C ARG A 126 -2.08 -9.99 24.99
N HIS A 127 -2.14 -8.66 25.09
CA HIS A 127 -3.01 -7.92 25.99
C HIS A 127 -4.14 -7.18 25.26
N ALA A 128 -4.50 -7.64 24.06
CA ALA A 128 -5.55 -7.05 23.24
C ALA A 128 -6.85 -6.95 24.04
N GLY A 129 -7.28 -5.72 24.34
CA GLY A 129 -8.48 -5.44 25.15
C GLY A 129 -8.21 -4.78 26.50
N SER A 130 -6.97 -4.73 26.97
CA SER A 130 -6.59 -3.97 28.17
C SER A 130 -5.87 -2.68 27.80
N HIS A 131 -6.25 -1.57 28.46
CA HIS A 131 -5.57 -0.29 28.27
C HIS A 131 -4.29 -0.28 29.11
N LEU A 132 -3.18 -0.72 28.52
CA LEU A 132 -1.87 -0.70 29.18
C LEU A 132 -1.35 0.73 29.33
N THR A 133 -0.89 1.07 30.53
CA THR A 133 -0.19 2.34 30.76
C THR A 133 1.21 2.29 30.15
N GLN A 134 1.78 3.44 29.78
CA GLN A 134 3.13 3.51 29.21
C GLN A 134 4.21 2.86 30.10
N LEU A 135 4.07 2.96 31.43
CA LEU A 135 4.98 2.33 32.38
C LEU A 135 4.90 0.80 32.33
N GLN A 136 3.69 0.25 32.43
CA GLN A 136 3.43 -1.18 32.29
C GLN A 136 3.94 -1.70 30.94
N MET A 137 3.74 -0.94 29.87
CA MET A 137 4.23 -1.32 28.55
C MET A 137 5.76 -1.42 28.51
N LYS A 138 6.49 -0.48 29.12
CA LYS A 138 7.96 -0.54 29.20
C LYS A 138 8.44 -1.76 30.01
N GLU A 139 7.77 -2.08 31.11
CA GLU A 139 8.08 -3.25 31.94
C GLU A 139 7.85 -4.56 31.17
N TYR A 140 6.70 -4.71 30.50
CA TYR A 140 6.45 -5.91 29.70
C TYR A 140 7.42 -6.05 28.52
N VAL A 141 7.75 -4.94 27.85
CA VAL A 141 8.69 -4.92 26.72
C VAL A 141 10.09 -5.35 27.14
N SER A 142 10.56 -4.95 28.33
CA SER A 142 11.91 -5.32 28.81
C SER A 142 12.05 -6.81 29.11
N ILE A 143 10.94 -7.48 29.43
CA ILE A 143 10.89 -8.91 29.75
C ILE A 143 10.88 -9.78 28.48
N ILE A 144 10.46 -9.23 27.33
CA ILE A 144 10.38 -10.01 26.08
C ILE A 144 11.78 -10.31 25.54
N VAL A 145 12.08 -11.60 25.44
CA VAL A 145 13.29 -12.11 24.77
C VAL A 145 12.88 -12.88 23.51
N PHE A 146 13.45 -12.49 22.37
CA PHE A 146 13.21 -13.16 21.10
C PHE A 146 14.13 -14.38 20.94
N PRO A 147 13.59 -15.58 20.62
CA PRO A 147 14.39 -16.79 20.36
C PRO A 147 14.96 -16.83 18.93
N PHE A 148 14.94 -15.72 18.22
CA PHE A 148 15.50 -15.53 16.89
C PHE A 148 16.05 -14.11 16.77
N LEU A 149 17.05 -13.94 15.90
CA LEU A 149 17.66 -12.66 15.58
C LEU A 149 17.48 -12.27 14.12
N THR A 150 16.88 -13.16 13.33
CA THR A 150 16.67 -12.96 11.90
C THR A 150 15.21 -13.19 11.52
N VAL A 151 14.77 -12.46 10.50
CA VAL A 151 13.43 -12.60 9.93
C VAL A 151 13.47 -12.64 8.40
N PRO A 152 12.57 -13.40 7.77
CA PRO A 152 12.34 -13.31 6.32
C PRO A 152 11.69 -11.96 5.96
N VAL A 153 12.15 -11.35 4.87
CA VAL A 153 11.72 -10.02 4.41
C VAL A 153 11.23 -10.05 2.96
N TRP A 154 10.15 -9.31 2.70
CA TRP A 154 9.57 -9.06 1.39
C TRP A 154 9.79 -7.61 1.00
N HIS A 155 10.32 -7.40 -0.21
CA HIS A 155 10.61 -6.07 -0.72
C HIS A 155 9.42 -5.41 -1.43
N GLN A 156 8.38 -6.17 -1.75
CA GLN A 156 7.23 -5.67 -2.49
C GLN A 156 5.91 -6.25 -1.95
N ILE A 157 4.89 -5.40 -1.89
CA ILE A 157 3.50 -5.76 -1.65
C ILE A 157 2.72 -5.40 -2.91
N LYS A 158 1.97 -6.35 -3.46
CA LYS A 158 1.08 -6.11 -4.59
C LYS A 158 -0.36 -6.02 -4.11
N PHE A 159 -1.09 -5.03 -4.58
CA PHE A 159 -2.51 -4.88 -4.33
C PHE A 159 -3.27 -5.33 -5.57
N VAL A 160 -4.17 -6.28 -5.38
CA VAL A 160 -5.03 -6.81 -6.44
C VAL A 160 -6.48 -6.58 -6.06
N ASN A 161 -7.28 -6.24 -7.07
CA ASN A 161 -8.72 -6.17 -6.95
C ASN A 161 -9.31 -7.16 -7.96
N ASP A 162 -9.66 -8.34 -7.43
CA ASP A 162 -10.16 -9.43 -8.24
C ASP A 162 -11.56 -9.11 -8.83
N ASP A 163 -12.34 -8.23 -8.18
CA ASP A 163 -13.73 -7.91 -8.56
C ASP A 163 -13.81 -6.97 -9.77
N LEU A 164 -12.84 -6.07 -9.93
CA LEU A 164 -12.86 -5.02 -10.97
C LEU A 164 -11.84 -5.20 -12.06
N HIS A 165 -10.69 -5.78 -11.71
CA HIS A 165 -9.53 -5.88 -12.58
C HIS A 165 -9.03 -7.32 -12.73
N GLY A 166 -9.80 -8.30 -12.23
CA GLY A 166 -9.41 -9.69 -12.21
C GLY A 166 -8.06 -9.90 -11.49
N LYS A 167 -7.22 -10.80 -12.01
CA LYS A 167 -5.93 -11.12 -11.38
C LYS A 167 -4.84 -10.05 -11.59
N GLY A 168 -5.16 -8.91 -12.21
CA GLY A 168 -4.20 -7.84 -12.51
C GLY A 168 -3.68 -7.15 -11.24
N THR A 169 -2.37 -6.86 -11.19
CA THR A 169 -1.80 -6.03 -10.12
C THR A 169 -2.15 -4.58 -10.38
N LEU A 170 -2.86 -3.94 -9.44
CA LEU A 170 -3.26 -2.54 -9.55
C LEU A 170 -2.22 -1.60 -8.99
N ASP A 171 -1.73 -1.90 -7.80
CA ASP A 171 -0.76 -1.06 -7.12
C ASP A 171 0.32 -1.91 -6.49
N THR A 172 1.52 -1.37 -6.36
CA THR A 172 2.67 -2.04 -5.77
C THR A 172 3.43 -1.10 -4.86
N VAL A 173 3.58 -1.51 -3.61
CA VAL A 173 4.38 -0.80 -2.62
C VAL A 173 5.71 -1.51 -2.43
N SER A 174 6.80 -0.77 -2.58
CA SER A 174 8.18 -1.28 -2.48
C SER A 174 8.89 -0.74 -1.23
N ALA A 175 9.66 -1.62 -0.58
CA ALA A 175 10.46 -1.32 0.59
C ALA A 175 11.76 -2.14 0.59
N HIS A 176 12.84 -1.57 0.05
CA HIS A 176 14.16 -2.19 0.01
C HIS A 176 15.32 -1.18 0.03
N PRO A 177 16.47 -1.55 0.65
CA PRO A 177 17.69 -0.75 0.65
C PRO A 177 18.39 -0.76 -0.72
N ARG A 178 19.49 0.00 -0.84
CA ARG A 178 20.35 -0.07 -2.03
C ARG A 178 21.03 -1.44 -2.12
N ARG A 179 21.09 -1.99 -3.34
CA ARG A 179 21.84 -3.20 -3.65
C ARG A 179 23.01 -2.86 -4.58
N TYR A 180 24.12 -3.54 -4.34
CA TYR A 180 25.35 -3.41 -5.11
C TYR A 180 25.72 -4.78 -5.69
N ASN A 181 26.32 -4.79 -6.87
CA ASN A 181 26.93 -5.97 -7.49
C ASN A 181 28.22 -6.37 -6.75
N SER A 182 28.74 -7.55 -7.08
CA SER A 182 30.08 -8.00 -6.66
C SER A 182 31.16 -6.97 -6.99
N ASP A 183 31.00 -6.27 -8.11
CA ASP A 183 31.96 -5.29 -8.63
C ASP A 183 31.80 -3.89 -8.00
N GLY A 184 30.91 -3.76 -7.02
CA GLY A 184 30.65 -2.49 -6.32
C GLY A 184 29.74 -1.52 -7.07
N GLU A 185 29.28 -1.87 -8.26
CA GLU A 185 28.32 -1.09 -9.03
C GLU A 185 26.91 -1.15 -8.42
N LEU A 186 26.15 -0.06 -8.53
CA LEU A 186 24.80 0.04 -7.97
C LEU A 186 23.80 -0.76 -8.83
N LEU A 187 23.37 -1.92 -8.34
CA LEU A 187 22.32 -2.74 -8.95
C LEU A 187 20.93 -2.11 -8.82
N GLN A 188 20.62 -1.63 -7.61
CA GLN A 188 19.27 -1.19 -7.28
C GLN A 188 19.34 0.00 -6.32
N ARG A 189 18.62 1.06 -6.67
CA ARG A 189 18.42 2.21 -5.78
C ARG A 189 17.55 1.82 -4.59
N SER A 190 17.70 2.52 -3.47
CA SER A 190 16.82 2.36 -2.33
C SER A 190 15.45 2.90 -2.68
N GLN A 191 14.41 2.13 -2.37
CA GLN A 191 13.03 2.52 -2.56
C GLN A 191 12.24 2.15 -1.31
N PHE A 192 11.57 3.15 -0.74
CA PHE A 192 10.69 2.97 0.42
C PHE A 192 9.49 3.86 0.17
N ASP A 193 8.36 3.26 -0.18
CA ASP A 193 7.21 4.02 -0.62
C ASP A 193 6.36 4.50 0.59
N PRO A 194 5.80 5.72 0.51
CA PRO A 194 4.81 6.18 1.48
C PRO A 194 3.48 5.46 1.24
N VAL A 195 2.78 5.16 2.33
CA VAL A 195 1.48 4.50 2.33
C VAL A 195 0.52 5.23 3.26
N LEU A 196 -0.75 5.15 2.92
CA LEU A 196 -1.86 5.62 3.74
C LEU A 196 -2.40 4.43 4.54
N ILE A 197 -2.46 4.57 5.86
CA ILE A 197 -2.87 3.50 6.77
C ILE A 197 -4.06 3.97 7.59
N LYS A 198 -5.16 3.23 7.52
CA LYS A 198 -6.34 3.43 8.36
C LYS A 198 -6.04 2.94 9.78
N VAL A 199 -5.97 3.86 10.74
CA VAL A 199 -5.62 3.60 12.15
C VAL A 199 -6.87 3.50 13.03
N LYS A 200 -7.93 4.22 12.68
CA LYS A 200 -9.23 4.16 13.37
C LYS A 200 -10.34 3.92 12.35
N GLU A 201 -11.28 3.07 12.71
CA GLU A 201 -12.58 3.09 12.05
C GLU A 201 -13.34 4.30 12.60
N VAL A 202 -13.44 5.33 11.78
CA VAL A 202 -14.25 6.49 12.09
C VAL A 202 -15.66 6.18 11.61
N SER A 203 -16.64 6.38 12.50
CA SER A 203 -18.06 6.27 12.16
C SER A 203 -18.40 7.22 11.02
N ALA A 204 -19.38 6.85 10.18
CA ALA A 204 -19.74 7.54 8.94
C ALA A 204 -20.21 9.02 9.10
N GLU A 205 -20.14 9.58 10.30
CA GLU A 205 -20.62 10.92 10.66
C GLU A 205 -19.51 11.99 10.57
N ASP A 206 -18.23 11.62 10.69
CA ASP A 206 -17.12 12.55 10.47
C ASP A 206 -16.80 12.65 8.98
N GLN A 207 -17.27 13.72 8.34
CA GLN A 207 -17.17 13.99 6.89
C GLN A 207 -15.74 14.29 6.39
N SER A 208 -14.72 14.07 7.22
CA SER A 208 -13.32 14.25 6.84
C SER A 208 -12.81 12.96 6.20
N PRO A 209 -12.54 12.93 4.88
CA PRO A 209 -12.05 11.73 4.18
C PRO A 209 -10.71 11.24 4.72
N LEU A 210 -9.96 12.11 5.41
CA LEU A 210 -8.68 11.80 6.03
C LEU A 210 -8.80 11.46 7.53
N ALA A 211 -10.00 11.55 8.11
CA ALA A 211 -10.21 11.22 9.51
C ALA A 211 -9.87 9.74 9.76
N GLY A 212 -8.97 9.50 10.71
CA GLY A 212 -8.54 8.16 11.08
C GLY A 212 -7.53 7.51 10.13
N VAL A 213 -7.04 8.22 9.10
CA VAL A 213 -5.96 7.75 8.23
C VAL A 213 -4.67 8.51 8.53
N ARG A 214 -3.56 7.78 8.57
CA ARG A 214 -2.23 8.34 8.83
C ARG A 214 -1.26 7.93 7.73
N ILE A 215 -0.41 8.86 7.32
CA ILE A 215 0.65 8.60 6.36
C ILE A 215 1.84 7.98 7.10
N GLY A 216 2.30 6.85 6.61
CA GLY A 216 3.51 6.18 7.07
C GLY A 216 4.40 5.79 5.90
N ARG A 217 5.68 5.54 6.17
CA ARG A 217 6.62 4.98 5.21
C ARG A 217 6.91 3.55 5.60
N ILE A 218 6.64 2.60 4.72
CA ILE A 218 7.00 1.20 4.97
C ILE A 218 8.52 1.07 4.84
N ARG A 219 9.16 0.50 5.86
CA ARG A 219 10.60 0.18 5.82
C ARG A 219 10.87 -1.28 5.62
N VAL A 220 10.07 -2.15 6.24
CA VAL A 220 10.29 -3.59 6.22
C VAL A 220 8.96 -4.30 6.19
N ASN A 221 8.78 -5.23 5.25
CA ASN A 221 7.70 -6.21 5.32
C ASN A 221 8.31 -7.55 5.70
N PHE A 222 7.87 -8.16 6.79
CA PHE A 222 8.47 -9.37 7.34
C PHE A 222 7.41 -10.35 7.84
N SER A 223 7.84 -11.56 8.15
CA SER A 223 7.02 -12.52 8.90
C SER A 223 7.82 -13.06 10.05
N ILE A 224 7.14 -13.44 11.13
CA ILE A 224 7.77 -14.14 12.24
C ILE A 224 7.87 -15.62 11.85
N PRO A 225 9.02 -16.28 12.00
CA PRO A 225 9.16 -17.70 11.68
C PRO A 225 8.10 -18.54 12.41
N GLU A 226 7.35 -19.36 11.66
CA GLU A 226 6.19 -20.10 12.20
C GLU A 226 6.59 -20.99 13.39
N ALA A 227 7.76 -21.63 13.33
CA ALA A 227 8.33 -22.45 14.40
C ALA A 227 8.58 -21.69 15.73
N LYS A 228 8.55 -20.35 15.72
CA LYS A 228 8.78 -19.51 16.89
C LYS A 228 7.52 -18.77 17.32
N LEU A 229 6.42 -18.87 16.59
CA LEU A 229 5.16 -18.22 16.95
C LEU A 229 4.61 -18.73 18.28
N ASP A 230 4.67 -20.05 18.52
CA ASP A 230 4.15 -20.67 19.75
C ASP A 230 4.88 -20.23 21.02
N THR A 231 6.14 -19.76 20.89
CA THR A 231 6.90 -19.20 22.02
C THR A 231 6.54 -17.75 22.32
N LEU A 232 6.05 -17.02 21.31
CA LEU A 232 5.79 -15.57 21.40
C LEU A 232 4.31 -15.24 21.58
N PHE A 233 3.40 -16.11 21.16
CA PHE A 233 1.98 -15.84 21.21
C PHE A 233 1.24 -17.00 21.88
N PRO A 234 0.17 -16.72 22.65
CA PRO A 234 -0.65 -17.78 23.21
C PRO A 234 -1.29 -18.59 22.08
N ALA A 235 -1.47 -19.90 22.29
CA ALA A 235 -2.03 -20.81 21.28
C ALA A 235 -3.39 -20.36 20.72
N ASN A 236 -4.15 -19.58 21.51
CA ASN A 236 -5.49 -19.12 21.19
C ASN A 236 -5.51 -17.84 20.32
N ALA A 237 -4.37 -17.17 20.12
CA ALA A 237 -4.30 -15.93 19.33
C ALA A 237 -3.06 -15.95 18.42
N ARG A 238 -3.25 -16.32 17.16
CA ARG A 238 -2.18 -16.34 16.16
C ARG A 238 -2.13 -15.00 15.42
N PRO A 239 -0.96 -14.33 15.37
CA PRO A 239 -0.82 -13.07 14.67
C PRO A 239 -0.97 -13.25 13.14
N PRO A 240 -1.20 -12.15 12.41
CA PRO A 240 -1.15 -12.16 10.95
C PRO A 240 0.18 -12.69 10.41
N LYS A 241 0.12 -13.43 9.29
CA LYS A 241 1.31 -14.04 8.66
C LYS A 241 2.35 -13.00 8.23
N HIS A 242 1.90 -11.89 7.67
CA HIS A 242 2.76 -10.81 7.19
C HIS A 242 2.57 -9.57 8.05
N LEU A 243 3.67 -8.99 8.48
CA LEU A 243 3.74 -7.78 9.30
C LEU A 243 4.57 -6.73 8.58
N ALA A 244 4.29 -5.46 8.82
CA ALA A 244 5.03 -4.35 8.24
C ALA A 244 5.54 -3.43 9.34
N TYR A 245 6.82 -3.07 9.28
CA TYR A 245 7.38 -1.98 10.06
C TYR A 245 7.12 -0.67 9.32
N VAL A 246 6.33 0.19 9.96
CA VAL A 246 5.95 1.49 9.44
C VAL A 246 6.62 2.59 10.26
N ARG A 247 7.33 3.48 9.57
CA ARG A 247 7.77 4.74 10.14
C ARG A 247 6.72 5.79 9.87
N TRP A 248 6.02 6.23 10.92
CA TRP A 248 5.04 7.30 10.81
C TRP A 248 5.70 8.64 10.47
N TYR A 249 5.05 9.43 9.61
CA TYR A 249 5.38 10.84 9.48
C TYR A 249 4.84 11.62 10.68
N THR A 250 5.45 12.77 10.95
CA THR A 250 4.89 13.73 11.90
C THR A 250 3.47 14.07 11.49
N ASN A 251 2.57 14.20 12.46
CA ASN A 251 1.22 14.65 12.17
C ASN A 251 1.32 16.03 11.50
N PHE A 252 0.45 16.29 10.52
CA PHE A 252 0.31 17.64 10.00
C PHE A 252 -0.12 18.54 11.16
N THR A 253 0.82 19.34 11.67
CA THR A 253 0.49 20.45 12.54
C THR A 253 -0.18 21.48 11.66
N GLU A 254 -1.51 21.61 11.77
CA GLU A 254 -2.21 22.79 11.26
C GLU A 254 -1.65 24.01 11.99
N HIS A 255 -0.58 24.62 11.47
CA HIS A 255 -0.24 26.02 11.62
C HIS A 255 1.07 26.31 10.91
N GLU A 256 0.96 26.87 9.71
CA GLU A 256 1.72 28.05 9.29
C GLU A 256 0.93 28.68 8.14
N ARG A 257 0.00 29.58 8.52
CA ARG A 257 -0.60 30.53 7.58
C ARG A 257 0.51 31.55 7.29
N PHE A 258 0.99 31.58 6.05
CA PHE A 258 1.69 32.74 5.50
C PHE A 258 0.70 33.87 5.21
#